data_AF-A0A946BV99-F1
#
_entry.id   AF-A0A946BV99-F1
#
_cell.length_a   1.000
_cell.length_b   1.000
_cell.length_c   1.000
_cell.angle_alpha   90.00
_cell.angle_beta   90.00
_cell.angle_gamma   90.00
#
_symmetry.space_group_name_H-M   'P 1'
#
loop_
_entity.id
_entity.type
_entity.pdbx_description
1 polymer ?
#
loop_
_entity_poly.entity_id
_entity_poly.type
_entity_poly.pdbx_seq_one_letter_code
_entity_poly.pdbx_strand_id
1 'polypeptide(L)'
;GEHRSEENKARDEYRHPQETLTFFGISPTMTVMEISPGGGWYTEVLAPLMAENGALIAAHSSPNGGSYARRSLGGFLQKLGENGEVFEAVEVATLQPPSAVSPAQAASVDLVLAFRNVHSWLRADQAEMMFATIAESLKPGGILGIVQHRGGADLTLDQMKKTAYVSEEKVIELAELAGLELDARSEINANPKDTKDHPRGVWTLPPTLAAGDEGRDRYLAIGESDRMTLRFIKPAE
;
A
#
# COMPACT_ATOMS: atom_id res chain seq x y z
N GLY A 1 -2.57 19.09 4.62
CA GLY A 1 -3.49 20.18 4.98
C GLY A 1 -4.05 19.94 6.36
N GLU A 2 -4.98 20.79 6.78
CA GLU A 2 -5.68 20.70 8.07
C GLU A 2 -6.59 19.46 8.19
N HIS A 3 -6.99 18.88 7.05
CA HIS A 3 -7.79 17.66 6.95
C HIS A 3 -7.13 16.40 7.51
N ARG A 4 -5.81 16.41 7.69
CA ARG A 4 -5.05 15.28 8.26
C ARG A 4 -5.01 15.39 9.77
N SER A 5 -5.30 14.30 10.47
CA SER A 5 -5.15 14.26 11.93
C SER A 5 -3.69 14.45 12.36
N GLU A 6 -3.47 14.95 13.57
CA GLU A 6 -2.12 15.07 14.13
C GLU A 6 -1.42 13.71 14.23
N GLU A 7 -2.16 12.63 14.54
CA GLU A 7 -1.62 11.26 14.52
C GLU A 7 -1.12 10.87 13.12
N ASN A 8 -1.86 11.20 12.06
CA ASN A 8 -1.45 10.87 10.70
C ASN A 8 -0.26 11.72 10.25
N LYS A 9 -0.23 13.02 10.58
CA LYS A 9 0.91 13.91 10.29
C LYS A 9 2.17 13.48 11.04
N ALA A 10 2.06 13.08 12.31
CA ALA A 10 3.20 12.59 13.10
C ALA A 10 3.87 11.38 12.45
N ARG A 11 3.16 10.64 11.59
CA ARG A 11 3.73 9.50 10.87
C ARG A 11 4.44 9.86 9.57
N ASP A 12 4.44 11.13 9.17
CA ASP A 12 5.18 11.58 7.99
C ASP A 12 6.68 11.30 8.13
N GLU A 13 7.24 11.40 9.35
CA GLU A 13 8.65 11.06 9.63
C GLU A 13 9.00 9.60 9.33
N TYR A 14 8.00 8.70 9.37
CA TYR A 14 8.21 7.29 9.06
C TYR A 14 7.84 6.97 7.62
N ARG A 15 6.86 7.66 7.04
CA ARG A 15 6.27 7.29 5.74
C ARG A 15 6.82 8.11 4.58
N HIS A 16 7.49 9.22 4.84
CA HIS A 16 8.15 10.07 3.85
C HIS A 16 7.28 10.28 2.61
N PRO A 17 6.04 10.81 2.75
CA PRO A 17 5.05 10.76 1.68
C PRO A 17 5.51 11.52 0.43
N GLN A 18 6.17 12.67 0.61
CA GLN A 18 6.64 13.46 -0.51
C GLN A 18 7.74 12.73 -1.28
N GLU A 19 8.76 12.23 -0.59
CA GLU A 19 9.90 11.52 -1.18
C GLU A 19 9.46 10.21 -1.83
N THR A 20 8.60 9.44 -1.15
CA THR A 20 8.08 8.16 -1.63
C THR A 20 7.26 8.35 -2.91
N LEU A 21 6.32 9.30 -2.93
CA LEU A 21 5.47 9.54 -4.09
C LEU A 21 6.26 10.17 -5.25
N THR A 22 7.25 11.03 -4.95
CA THR A 22 8.17 11.58 -5.94
C THR A 22 9.04 10.49 -6.58
N PHE A 23 9.54 9.54 -5.79
CA PHE A 23 10.28 8.37 -6.30
C PHE A 23 9.43 7.54 -7.28
N PHE A 24 8.14 7.38 -7.00
CA PHE A 24 7.18 6.73 -7.92
C PHE A 24 6.79 7.58 -9.13
N GLY A 25 7.23 8.83 -9.21
CA GLY A 25 6.99 9.70 -10.36
C GLY A 25 5.57 10.26 -10.41
N ILE A 26 4.92 10.44 -9.25
CA ILE A 26 3.55 10.99 -9.21
C ILE A 26 3.48 12.37 -9.90
N SER A 27 2.40 12.60 -10.63
CA SER A 27 2.06 13.89 -11.23
C SER A 27 0.58 14.21 -10.99
N PRO A 28 0.19 15.48 -10.78
CA PRO A 28 -1.19 15.88 -10.53
C PRO A 28 -2.16 15.63 -11.70
N THR A 29 -1.66 15.23 -12.87
CA THR A 29 -2.48 14.93 -14.07
C THR A 29 -2.69 13.43 -14.32
N MET A 30 -2.19 12.57 -13.44
CA MET A 30 -2.27 11.12 -13.59
C MET A 30 -3.62 10.58 -13.15
N THR A 31 -4.01 9.44 -13.72
CA THR A 31 -4.94 8.51 -13.07
C THR A 31 -4.13 7.63 -12.12
N VAL A 32 -4.35 7.80 -10.82
CA VAL A 32 -3.69 7.05 -9.75
C VAL A 32 -4.68 6.05 -9.12
N MET A 33 -4.27 4.80 -8.96
CA MET A 33 -5.05 3.80 -8.23
C MET A 33 -4.33 3.39 -6.93
N GLU A 34 -4.94 3.69 -5.79
CA GLU A 34 -4.48 3.24 -4.47
C GLU A 34 -5.13 1.89 -4.13
N ILE A 35 -4.31 0.85 -4.00
CA ILE A 35 -4.78 -0.49 -3.67
C ILE A 35 -4.98 -0.63 -2.17
N SER A 36 -6.15 -1.12 -1.75
CA SER A 36 -6.46 -1.46 -0.35
C SER A 36 -6.04 -0.35 0.63
N PRO A 37 -6.58 0.87 0.50
CA PRO A 37 -6.10 2.05 1.25
C PRO A 37 -6.29 1.93 2.78
N GLY A 38 -7.05 0.93 3.24
CA GLY A 38 -7.36 0.73 4.64
C GLY A 38 -8.06 1.95 5.22
N GLY A 39 -7.44 2.58 6.22
CA GLY A 39 -7.92 3.83 6.82
C GLY A 39 -7.61 5.10 6.01
N GLY A 40 -7.05 5.01 4.80
CA GLY A 40 -6.89 6.14 3.88
C GLY A 40 -5.78 7.14 4.22
N TRP A 41 -4.68 6.69 4.84
CA TRP A 41 -3.57 7.58 5.19
C TRP A 41 -2.91 8.19 3.96
N TYR A 42 -2.70 7.40 2.89
CA TYR A 42 -2.17 7.93 1.64
C TYR A 42 -3.26 8.62 0.83
N THR A 43 -4.51 8.17 0.92
CA THR A 43 -5.67 8.89 0.35
C THR A 43 -5.73 10.34 0.83
N GLU A 44 -5.45 10.62 2.10
CA GLU A 44 -5.33 11.98 2.64
C GLU A 44 -4.29 12.85 1.92
N VAL A 45 -3.24 12.27 1.34
CA VAL A 45 -2.22 12.99 0.57
C VAL A 45 -2.60 13.05 -0.91
N LEU A 46 -3.09 11.92 -1.45
CA LEU A 46 -3.38 11.75 -2.87
C LEU A 46 -4.63 12.50 -3.31
N ALA A 47 -5.70 12.50 -2.51
CA ALA A 47 -6.98 13.11 -2.89
C ALA A 47 -6.84 14.59 -3.26
N PRO A 48 -6.28 15.48 -2.41
CA PRO A 48 -6.10 16.87 -2.80
C PRO A 48 -5.10 17.06 -3.94
N LEU A 49 -4.13 16.16 -4.11
CA LEU A 49 -3.16 16.25 -5.22
C LEU A 49 -3.81 15.92 -6.57
N MET A 50 -4.76 14.99 -6.59
CA MET A 50 -5.45 14.54 -7.82
C MET A 50 -6.71 15.34 -8.13
N ALA A 51 -7.25 16.11 -7.17
CA ALA A 51 -8.60 16.68 -7.24
C ALA A 51 -8.88 17.56 -8.46
N GLU A 52 -7.90 18.35 -8.92
CA GLU A 52 -8.15 19.32 -9.99
C GLU A 52 -7.96 18.75 -11.40
N ASN A 53 -6.86 18.03 -11.64
CA ASN A 53 -6.40 17.68 -12.98
C ASN A 53 -6.14 16.18 -13.17
N GLY A 54 -6.26 15.38 -12.11
CA GLY A 54 -5.98 13.95 -12.11
C GLY A 54 -7.23 13.15 -11.73
N ALA A 55 -7.01 11.89 -11.38
CA ALA A 55 -8.03 11.02 -10.83
C ALA A 55 -7.44 10.12 -9.75
N LEU A 56 -8.19 9.90 -8.66
CA LEU A 56 -7.82 8.93 -7.62
C LEU A 56 -8.87 7.83 -7.53
N ILE A 57 -8.46 6.60 -7.85
CA ILE A 57 -9.25 5.39 -7.65
C ILE A 57 -8.77 4.70 -6.38
N ALA A 58 -9.61 4.68 -5.35
CA ALA A 58 -9.41 3.88 -4.15
C ALA A 58 -10.00 2.47 -4.36
N ALA A 59 -9.15 1.52 -4.74
CA ALA A 59 -9.54 0.13 -4.95
C ALA A 59 -9.66 -0.59 -3.59
N HIS A 60 -10.88 -0.64 -3.07
CA HIS A 60 -11.19 -1.10 -1.71
C HIS A 60 -11.99 -2.41 -1.70
N SER A 61 -12.05 -3.08 -0.56
CA SER A 61 -12.79 -4.34 -0.39
C SER A 61 -14.29 -4.19 -0.67
N SER A 62 -14.97 -5.33 -0.88
CA SER A 62 -16.41 -5.33 -1.15
C SER A 62 -17.26 -5.07 0.10
N PRO A 63 -18.42 -4.38 -0.01
CA PRO A 63 -19.41 -4.33 1.06
C PRO A 63 -20.02 -5.71 1.39
N ASN A 64 -19.88 -6.68 0.49
CA ASN A 64 -20.30 -8.07 0.70
C ASN A 64 -19.16 -8.98 1.19
N GLY A 65 -17.97 -8.43 1.46
CA GLY A 65 -16.82 -9.16 1.99
C GLY A 65 -17.04 -9.63 3.44
N GLY A 66 -16.02 -10.28 4.01
CA GLY A 66 -16.03 -10.71 5.41
C GLY A 66 -16.11 -9.56 6.42
N SER A 67 -16.22 -9.87 7.71
CA SER A 67 -16.43 -8.85 8.75
C SER A 67 -15.34 -7.76 8.78
N TYR A 68 -14.08 -8.14 8.55
CA TYR A 68 -12.96 -7.20 8.45
C TYR A 68 -13.09 -6.28 7.23
N ALA A 69 -13.34 -6.84 6.04
CA ALA A 69 -13.51 -6.09 4.80
C ALA A 69 -14.60 -5.02 4.93
N ARG A 70 -15.77 -5.39 5.47
CA ARG A 70 -16.89 -4.46 5.68
C ARG A 70 -16.54 -3.34 6.66
N ARG A 71 -15.85 -3.66 7.77
CA ARG A 71 -15.41 -2.63 8.74
C ARG A 71 -14.38 -1.68 8.13
N SER A 72 -13.42 -2.21 7.37
CA SER A 72 -12.37 -1.43 6.71
C SER A 72 -12.98 -0.49 5.67
N LEU A 73 -13.86 -0.99 4.80
CA LEU A 73 -14.57 -0.18 3.82
C LEU A 73 -15.47 0.87 4.50
N GLY A 74 -16.25 0.46 5.50
CA GLY A 74 -17.16 1.37 6.20
C GLY A 74 -16.42 2.54 6.87
N GLY A 75 -15.31 2.28 7.56
CA GLY A 75 -14.49 3.33 8.16
C GLY A 75 -13.85 4.24 7.12
N PHE A 76 -13.46 3.70 5.97
CA PHE A 76 -12.95 4.50 4.86
C PHE A 76 -14.03 5.42 4.27
N LEU A 77 -15.22 4.89 3.97
CA LEU A 77 -16.34 5.68 3.45
C LEU A 77 -16.80 6.75 4.43
N GLN A 78 -16.80 6.44 5.74
CA GLN A 78 -17.09 7.43 6.78
C GLN A 78 -16.08 8.58 6.72
N LYS A 79 -14.78 8.29 6.63
CA LYS A 79 -13.74 9.32 6.49
C LYS A 79 -13.96 10.21 5.26
N LEU A 80 -14.28 9.62 4.11
CA LEU A 80 -14.54 10.42 2.89
C LEU A 80 -15.74 11.35 3.11
N GLY A 81 -16.80 10.85 3.75
CA GLY A 81 -18.01 11.64 4.04
C GLY A 81 -17.82 12.73 5.09
N GLU A 82 -16.93 12.54 6.07
CA GLU A 82 -16.65 13.53 7.12
C GLU A 82 -15.93 14.78 6.61
N ASN A 83 -15.23 14.67 5.47
CA ASN A 83 -14.55 15.80 4.84
C ASN A 83 -14.78 15.80 3.31
N GLY A 84 -16.06 15.93 2.95
CA GLY A 84 -16.52 15.81 1.56
C GLY A 84 -15.82 16.76 0.59
N GLU A 85 -15.51 17.99 0.99
CA GLU A 85 -14.83 18.96 0.11
C GLU A 85 -13.42 18.50 -0.31
N VAL A 86 -12.69 17.82 0.58
CA VAL A 86 -11.33 17.33 0.27
C VAL A 86 -11.36 16.01 -0.50
N PHE A 87 -12.41 15.22 -0.33
CA PHE A 87 -12.48 13.84 -0.81
C PHE A 87 -13.52 13.60 -1.90
N GLU A 88 -14.24 14.62 -2.37
CA GLU A 88 -15.33 14.48 -3.35
C GLU A 88 -14.91 13.82 -4.66
N ALA A 89 -13.66 14.05 -5.08
CA ALA A 89 -13.11 13.51 -6.33
C ALA A 89 -12.59 12.07 -6.20
N VAL A 90 -12.65 11.46 -5.01
CA VAL A 90 -12.17 10.08 -4.81
C VAL A 90 -13.19 9.09 -5.34
N GLU A 91 -12.81 8.33 -6.37
CA GLU A 91 -13.60 7.20 -6.84
C GLU A 91 -13.31 5.96 -5.99
N VAL A 92 -14.35 5.32 -5.44
CA VAL A 92 -14.19 4.07 -4.70
C VAL A 92 -14.61 2.89 -5.57
N ALA A 93 -13.63 2.07 -5.95
CA ALA A 93 -13.85 0.88 -6.77
C ALA A 93 -13.75 -0.40 -5.92
N THR A 94 -14.51 -1.43 -6.29
CA THR A 94 -14.46 -2.72 -5.58
C THR A 94 -13.32 -3.59 -6.09
N LEU A 95 -12.49 -4.07 -5.17
CA LEU A 95 -11.42 -5.04 -5.36
C LEU A 95 -11.55 -6.14 -4.28
N GLN A 96 -12.07 -7.29 -4.68
CA GLN A 96 -12.32 -8.43 -3.80
C GLN A 96 -12.05 -9.75 -4.56
N PRO A 97 -10.78 -10.15 -4.72
CA PRO A 97 -10.45 -11.43 -5.32
C PRO A 97 -11.11 -12.62 -4.57
N PRO A 98 -11.52 -13.69 -5.27
CA PRO A 98 -11.57 -13.81 -6.74
C PRO A 98 -12.85 -13.21 -7.37
N SER A 99 -13.79 -12.71 -6.55
CA SER A 99 -15.12 -12.29 -7.00
C SER A 99 -15.19 -10.94 -7.74
N ALA A 100 -14.20 -10.07 -7.56
CA ALA A 100 -14.11 -8.76 -8.21
C ALA A 100 -12.65 -8.37 -8.38
N VAL A 101 -12.17 -8.35 -9.62
CA VAL A 101 -10.74 -8.25 -10.00
C VAL A 101 -10.48 -7.19 -11.07
N SER A 102 -11.41 -6.26 -11.28
CA SER A 102 -11.31 -5.19 -12.27
C SER A 102 -11.74 -3.85 -11.66
N PRO A 103 -10.96 -3.28 -10.72
CA PRO A 103 -11.30 -2.02 -10.05
C PRO A 103 -11.16 -0.80 -10.98
N ALA A 104 -10.51 -0.95 -12.12
CA ALA A 104 -10.39 0.08 -13.14
C ALA A 104 -10.53 -0.57 -14.53
N GLN A 105 -10.76 0.24 -15.56
CA GLN A 105 -10.68 -0.23 -16.94
C GLN A 105 -9.26 -0.73 -17.25
N ALA A 106 -9.14 -1.79 -18.06
CA ALA A 106 -7.83 -2.25 -18.53
C ALA A 106 -7.07 -1.13 -19.25
N ALA A 107 -5.76 -1.05 -19.01
CA ALA A 107 -4.86 -0.05 -19.58
C ALA A 107 -5.35 1.41 -19.42
N SER A 108 -5.87 1.77 -18.24
CA SER A 108 -6.40 3.11 -17.96
C SER A 108 -5.67 3.88 -16.86
N VAL A 109 -4.84 3.21 -16.06
CA VAL A 109 -4.16 3.78 -14.90
C VAL A 109 -2.70 4.10 -15.21
N ASP A 110 -2.23 5.29 -14.85
CA ASP A 110 -0.83 5.72 -15.02
C ASP A 110 0.06 5.18 -13.90
N LEU A 111 -0.44 5.22 -12.66
CA LEU A 111 0.30 4.84 -11.46
C LEU A 111 -0.59 4.04 -10.50
N VAL A 112 -0.17 2.81 -10.18
CA VAL A 112 -0.79 1.99 -9.12
C VAL A 112 0.11 2.02 -7.89
N LEU A 113 -0.48 2.24 -6.72
CA LEU A 113 0.23 2.33 -5.44
C LEU A 113 -0.26 1.26 -4.47
N ALA A 114 0.66 0.51 -3.89
CA ALA A 114 0.36 -0.47 -2.84
C ALA A 114 1.25 -0.26 -1.62
N PHE A 115 0.62 0.08 -0.49
CA PHE A 115 1.32 0.40 0.75
C PHE A 115 1.03 -0.64 1.83
N ARG A 116 1.99 -1.53 2.07
CA ARG A 116 1.95 -2.59 3.08
C ARG A 116 0.80 -3.56 2.85
N ASN A 117 0.57 -3.94 1.59
CA ASN A 117 -0.54 -4.82 1.23
C ASN A 117 -0.09 -6.24 0.84
N VAL A 118 1.13 -6.40 0.30
CA VAL A 118 1.58 -7.68 -0.30
C VAL A 118 1.51 -8.84 0.68
N HIS A 119 1.91 -8.61 1.94
CA HIS A 119 1.84 -9.65 2.97
C HIS A 119 0.40 -10.13 3.26
N SER A 120 -0.59 -9.25 3.09
CA SER A 120 -2.00 -9.61 3.26
C SER A 120 -2.48 -10.44 2.07
N TRP A 121 -2.04 -10.11 0.85
CA TRP A 121 -2.35 -10.89 -0.35
C TRP A 121 -1.70 -12.28 -0.29
N LEU A 122 -0.46 -12.38 0.19
CA LEU A 122 0.19 -13.67 0.44
C LEU A 122 -0.62 -14.49 1.44
N ARG A 123 -1.02 -13.89 2.57
CA ARG A 123 -1.81 -14.61 3.59
C ARG A 123 -3.15 -15.11 3.07
N ALA A 124 -3.76 -14.35 2.16
CA ALA A 124 -5.04 -14.71 1.53
C ALA A 124 -4.87 -15.67 0.33
N ASP A 125 -3.65 -16.03 -0.06
CA ASP A 125 -3.36 -16.80 -1.28
C ASP A 125 -3.89 -16.11 -2.55
N GLN A 126 -3.77 -14.78 -2.59
CA GLN A 126 -4.29 -13.90 -3.64
C GLN A 126 -3.22 -13.06 -4.33
N ALA A 127 -1.95 -13.20 -3.95
CA ALA A 127 -0.87 -12.35 -4.45
C ALA A 127 -0.76 -12.35 -5.98
N GLU A 128 -0.68 -13.52 -6.62
CA GLU A 128 -0.57 -13.60 -8.09
C GLU A 128 -1.74 -12.92 -8.80
N MET A 129 -2.97 -13.16 -8.34
CA MET A 129 -4.18 -12.54 -8.90
C MET A 129 -4.17 -11.02 -8.70
N MET A 130 -3.70 -10.53 -7.55
CA MET A 130 -3.57 -9.10 -7.29
C MET A 130 -2.56 -8.44 -8.23
N PHE A 131 -1.38 -9.04 -8.41
CA PHE A 131 -0.37 -8.51 -9.34
C PHE A 131 -0.87 -8.54 -10.79
N ALA A 132 -1.58 -9.59 -11.20
CA ALA A 132 -2.21 -9.67 -12.53
C ALA A 132 -3.26 -8.56 -12.74
N THR A 133 -4.17 -8.36 -11.79
CA THR A 133 -5.16 -7.26 -11.83
C THR A 133 -4.49 -5.89 -11.92
N ILE A 134 -3.39 -5.68 -11.19
CA ILE A 134 -2.62 -4.44 -11.23
C ILE A 134 -2.02 -4.23 -12.62
N ALA A 135 -1.35 -5.26 -13.17
CA ALA A 135 -0.74 -5.20 -14.49
C ALA A 135 -1.76 -4.96 -15.60
N GLU A 136 -2.95 -5.57 -15.51
CA GLU A 136 -4.06 -5.33 -16.46
C GLU A 136 -4.55 -3.88 -16.43
N SER A 137 -4.65 -3.29 -15.24
CA SER A 137 -5.13 -1.91 -15.05
C SER A 137 -4.16 -0.84 -15.59
N LEU A 138 -2.85 -1.12 -15.53
CA LEU A 138 -1.81 -0.18 -15.94
C LEU A 138 -1.79 0.02 -17.47
N LYS A 139 -1.63 1.28 -17.89
CA LYS A 139 -1.25 1.62 -19.28
C LYS A 139 0.12 1.02 -19.64
N PRO A 140 0.43 0.78 -20.91
CA PRO A 140 1.82 0.58 -21.35
C PRO A 140 2.69 1.76 -20.89
N GLY A 141 3.84 1.49 -20.27
CA GLY A 141 4.68 2.48 -19.61
C GLY A 141 4.21 2.94 -18.23
N GLY A 142 3.08 2.42 -17.73
CA GLY A 142 2.54 2.73 -16.41
C GLY A 142 3.39 2.13 -15.27
N ILE A 143 3.28 2.72 -14.08
CA ILE A 143 4.13 2.39 -12.93
C ILE A 143 3.35 1.69 -11.82
N LEU A 144 3.96 0.67 -11.22
CA LEU A 144 3.56 0.11 -9.93
C LEU A 144 4.57 0.53 -8.86
N GLY A 145 4.11 1.33 -7.88
CA GLY A 145 4.86 1.68 -6.68
C GLY A 145 4.48 0.78 -5.50
N ILE A 146 5.45 0.08 -4.93
CA ILE A 146 5.25 -0.77 -3.75
C ILE A 146 6.10 -0.26 -2.58
N VAL A 147 5.45 -0.10 -1.43
CA VAL A 147 6.12 -0.06 -0.13
C VAL A 147 5.67 -1.27 0.68
N GLN A 148 6.59 -2.10 1.12
CA GLN A 148 6.26 -3.32 1.88
C GLN A 148 7.29 -3.55 3.00
N HIS A 149 6.85 -4.12 4.12
CA HIS A 149 7.75 -4.52 5.21
C HIS A 149 8.81 -5.49 4.69
N ARG A 150 10.08 -5.10 4.84
CA ARG A 150 11.22 -5.83 4.28
C ARG A 150 11.62 -6.97 5.21
N GLY A 151 11.50 -8.20 4.72
CA GLY A 151 12.00 -9.40 5.37
C GLY A 151 13.40 -9.79 4.90
N GLY A 152 14.00 -10.76 5.59
CA GLY A 152 15.23 -11.40 5.14
C GLY A 152 15.01 -12.22 3.87
N ALA A 153 16.07 -12.45 3.09
CA ALA A 153 16.00 -13.20 1.85
C ALA A 153 15.57 -14.67 2.07
N ASP A 154 16.02 -15.29 3.16
CA ASP A 154 15.80 -16.72 3.45
C ASP A 154 14.45 -17.03 4.12
N LEU A 155 13.53 -16.06 4.21
CA LEU A 155 12.23 -16.30 4.81
C LEU A 155 11.41 -17.28 3.95
N THR A 156 10.79 -18.27 4.60
CA THR A 156 9.80 -19.11 3.94
C THR A 156 8.50 -18.33 3.71
N LEU A 157 7.69 -18.78 2.75
CA LEU A 157 6.37 -18.19 2.50
C LEU A 157 5.51 -18.15 3.77
N ASP A 158 5.52 -19.22 4.57
CA ASP A 158 4.77 -19.28 5.83
C ASP A 158 5.25 -18.26 6.85
N GLN A 159 6.58 -18.05 6.95
CA GLN A 159 7.14 -16.99 7.79
C GLN A 159 6.67 -15.61 7.32
N MET A 160 6.70 -15.35 6.01
CA MET A 160 6.24 -14.06 5.46
C MET A 160 4.76 -13.81 5.75
N LYS A 161 3.90 -14.81 5.55
CA LYS A 161 2.46 -14.72 5.85
C LYS A 161 2.21 -14.43 7.33
N LYS A 162 2.98 -15.08 8.21
CA LYS A 162 2.85 -14.99 9.67
C LYS A 162 3.36 -13.68 10.25
N THR A 163 4.51 -13.17 9.80
CA THR A 163 5.17 -12.00 10.38
C THR A 163 4.87 -10.70 9.64
N ALA A 164 4.35 -10.80 8.41
CA ALA A 164 4.17 -9.74 7.44
C ALA A 164 5.45 -9.10 6.87
N TYR A 165 6.62 -9.57 7.27
CA TYR A 165 7.88 -9.27 6.58
C TYR A 165 7.98 -10.12 5.31
N VAL A 166 8.13 -9.49 4.15
CA VAL A 166 8.19 -10.16 2.84
C VAL A 166 9.58 -9.96 2.27
N SER A 167 10.21 -10.99 1.69
CA SER A 167 11.49 -10.80 1.01
C SER A 167 11.32 -9.93 -0.23
N GLU A 168 12.32 -9.11 -0.54
CA GLU A 168 12.30 -8.27 -1.75
C GLU A 168 12.18 -9.12 -3.02
N GLU A 169 12.90 -10.25 -3.05
CA GLU A 169 12.87 -11.22 -4.14
C GLU A 169 11.46 -11.75 -4.41
N LYS A 170 10.69 -12.09 -3.36
CA LYS A 170 9.30 -12.56 -3.55
C LYS A 170 8.40 -11.48 -4.15
N VAL A 171 8.59 -10.21 -3.79
CA VAL A 171 7.81 -9.11 -4.38
C VAL A 171 8.17 -8.93 -5.86
N ILE A 172 9.47 -8.99 -6.19
CA ILE A 172 9.96 -8.89 -7.57
C ILE A 172 9.44 -10.05 -8.41
N GLU A 173 9.57 -11.30 -7.94
CA GLU A 173 9.08 -12.50 -8.62
C GLU A 173 7.58 -12.40 -8.97
N LEU A 174 6.75 -11.93 -8.03
CA LEU A 174 5.31 -11.76 -8.26
C LEU A 174 4.99 -10.66 -9.29
N ALA A 175 5.78 -9.58 -9.31
CA ALA A 175 5.64 -8.52 -10.29
C ALA A 175 6.05 -9.00 -11.69
N GLU A 176 7.18 -9.69 -11.79
CA GLU A 176 7.69 -10.28 -13.04
C GLU A 176 6.74 -11.33 -13.60
N LEU A 177 6.13 -12.16 -12.75
CA LEU A 177 5.11 -13.13 -13.16
C LEU A 177 3.88 -12.46 -13.79
N ALA A 178 3.57 -11.22 -13.37
CA ALA A 178 2.49 -10.41 -13.95
C ALA A 178 2.94 -9.58 -15.17
N GLY A 179 4.17 -9.75 -15.65
CA GLY A 179 4.71 -9.02 -16.80
C GLY A 179 5.18 -7.60 -16.49
N LEU A 180 5.45 -7.29 -15.22
CA LEU A 180 6.05 -6.01 -14.81
C LEU A 180 7.56 -6.18 -14.62
N GLU A 181 8.33 -5.15 -14.93
CA GLU A 181 9.78 -5.16 -14.78
C GLU A 181 10.20 -4.27 -13.61
N LEU A 182 11.18 -4.71 -12.82
CA LEU A 182 11.76 -3.86 -11.78
C LEU A 182 12.56 -2.74 -12.43
N ASP A 183 12.13 -1.50 -12.18
CA ASP A 183 12.73 -0.30 -12.76
C ASP A 183 13.66 0.41 -11.75
N ALA A 184 13.25 0.53 -10.48
CA ALA A 184 14.08 1.18 -9.47
C ALA A 184 13.84 0.68 -8.03
N ARG A 185 14.83 0.93 -7.17
CA ARG A 185 14.82 0.66 -5.73
C ARG A 185 15.13 1.93 -4.95
N SER A 186 14.60 2.04 -3.73
CA SER A 186 14.94 3.13 -2.82
C SER A 186 14.93 2.71 -1.35
N GLU A 187 15.82 3.33 -0.57
CA GLU A 187 15.94 3.17 0.87
C GLU A 187 15.17 4.25 1.66
N ILE A 188 14.31 5.05 1.01
CA ILE A 188 13.52 6.13 1.65
C ILE A 188 12.80 5.65 2.92
N ASN A 189 12.28 4.43 2.93
CA ASN A 189 11.54 3.87 4.06
C ASN A 189 12.32 2.79 4.84
N ALA A 190 13.64 2.74 4.68
CA ALA A 190 14.50 1.81 5.40
C ALA A 190 14.60 2.18 6.88
N ASN A 191 14.62 1.17 7.75
CA ASN A 191 14.85 1.37 9.17
C ASN A 191 15.88 0.37 9.71
N PRO A 192 17.15 0.79 9.91
CA PRO A 192 18.20 -0.11 10.40
C PRO A 192 17.98 -0.56 11.85
N LYS A 193 17.10 0.09 12.62
CA LYS A 193 16.76 -0.32 13.98
C LYS A 193 15.79 -1.51 14.04
N ASP A 194 15.10 -1.79 12.94
CA ASP A 194 14.17 -2.91 12.87
C ASP A 194 14.92 -4.22 12.58
N THR A 195 15.07 -5.03 13.62
CA THR A 195 15.70 -6.36 13.58
C THR A 195 14.84 -7.41 12.88
N LYS A 196 13.56 -7.12 12.60
CA LYS A 196 12.57 -8.02 11.97
C LYS A 196 12.20 -9.27 12.78
N ASP A 197 12.90 -9.52 13.89
CA ASP A 197 12.62 -10.55 14.87
C ASP A 197 11.80 -9.99 16.03
N HIS A 198 10.48 -10.06 15.91
CA HIS A 198 9.54 -9.57 16.91
C HIS A 198 8.43 -10.59 17.17
N PRO A 199 7.95 -10.73 18.43
CA PRO A 199 7.00 -11.78 18.84
C PRO A 199 5.66 -11.75 18.09
N ARG A 200 5.24 -10.57 17.60
CA ARG A 200 4.00 -10.37 16.81
C ARG A 200 4.30 -9.90 15.39
N GLY A 201 5.50 -10.19 14.86
CA GLY A 201 5.92 -9.69 13.55
C GLY A 201 5.91 -8.15 13.50
N VAL A 202 5.60 -7.59 12.33
CA VAL A 202 5.55 -6.13 12.12
C VAL A 202 4.59 -5.42 13.07
N TRP A 203 3.51 -6.08 13.51
CA TRP A 203 2.50 -5.46 14.39
C TRP A 203 3.02 -5.24 15.81
N THR A 204 4.19 -5.78 16.15
CA THR A 204 4.88 -5.45 17.42
C THR A 204 5.29 -3.98 17.44
N LEU A 205 5.62 -3.41 16.28
CA LEU A 205 6.09 -2.04 16.14
C LEU A 205 4.90 -1.04 16.00
N PRO A 206 5.16 0.26 16.18
CA PRO A 206 4.20 1.31 15.82
C PRO A 206 3.66 1.16 14.38
N PRO A 207 2.40 1.55 14.13
CA PRO A 207 1.46 2.14 15.09
C PRO A 207 0.70 1.09 15.93
N THR A 208 0.82 -0.20 15.60
CA THR A 208 -0.07 -1.23 16.18
C THR A 208 0.30 -1.60 17.60
N LEU A 209 1.60 -1.75 17.90
CA LEU A 209 2.10 -2.08 19.26
C LEU A 209 1.36 -3.27 19.88
N ALA A 210 1.19 -4.35 19.11
CA ALA A 210 0.38 -5.52 19.46
C ALA A 210 0.92 -6.33 20.66
N ALA A 211 2.13 -6.04 21.13
CA ALA A 211 2.69 -6.59 22.37
C ALA A 211 2.21 -5.86 23.64
N GLY A 212 1.43 -4.78 23.50
CA GLY A 212 0.93 -4.00 24.63
C GLY A 212 2.05 -3.22 25.33
N ASP A 213 2.08 -3.30 26.66
CA ASP A 213 3.05 -2.57 27.48
C ASP A 213 4.42 -3.28 27.59
N GLU A 214 4.47 -4.58 27.28
CA GLU A 214 5.72 -5.35 27.33
C GLU A 214 6.71 -4.83 26.29
N GLY A 215 7.80 -4.21 26.75
CA GLY A 215 8.84 -3.67 25.86
C GLY A 215 8.38 -2.46 25.04
N ARG A 216 7.28 -1.79 25.41
CA ARG A 216 6.70 -0.67 24.65
C ARG A 216 7.71 0.41 24.30
N ASP A 217 8.48 0.88 25.30
CA ASP A 217 9.49 1.94 25.09
C ASP A 217 10.59 1.49 24.12
N ARG A 218 10.96 0.21 24.13
CA ARG A 218 11.89 -0.38 23.16
C ARG A 218 11.31 -0.33 21.75
N TYR A 219 10.05 -0.72 21.56
CA TYR A 219 9.42 -0.71 20.23
C TYR A 219 9.16 0.71 19.72
N LEU A 220 8.83 1.65 20.61
CA LEU A 220 8.74 3.07 20.27
C LEU A 220 10.11 3.64 19.83
N ALA A 221 11.20 3.26 20.49
CA ALA A 221 12.55 3.69 20.12
C ALA A 221 13.04 3.13 18.76
N ILE A 222 12.49 1.98 18.34
CA ILE A 222 12.71 1.40 17.00
C ILE A 222 11.95 2.20 15.94
N GLY A 223 10.71 2.60 16.22
CA GLY A 223 9.83 3.26 15.25
C GLY A 223 9.11 2.28 14.33
N GLU A 224 8.56 2.76 13.22
CA GLU A 224 7.92 1.87 12.23
C GLU A 224 8.93 0.93 11.56
N SER A 225 8.44 -0.23 11.13
CA SER A 225 9.23 -1.27 10.46
C SER A 225 10.12 -0.80 9.30
N ASP A 226 11.19 -1.54 9.06
CA ASP A 226 12.00 -1.47 7.83
C ASP A 226 11.14 -1.83 6.60
N ARG A 227 11.16 -0.99 5.57
CA ARG A 227 10.34 -1.18 4.37
C ARG A 227 11.16 -0.99 3.10
N MET A 228 11.01 -1.95 2.19
CA MET A 228 11.46 -1.80 0.82
C MET A 228 10.56 -0.79 0.11
N THR A 229 11.16 0.00 -0.79
CA THR A 229 10.43 0.90 -1.70
C THR A 229 10.85 0.54 -3.12
N LEU A 230 9.94 -0.08 -3.87
CA LEU A 230 10.20 -0.64 -5.19
C LEU A 230 9.31 0.02 -6.24
N ARG A 231 9.90 0.35 -7.38
CA ARG A 231 9.20 0.85 -8.55
C ARG A 231 9.31 -0.16 -9.67
N PHE A 232 8.17 -0.57 -10.20
CA PHE A 232 8.06 -1.44 -11.36
C PHE A 232 7.42 -0.68 -12.52
N ILE A 233 7.74 -1.07 -13.74
CA ILE A 233 7.17 -0.51 -14.97
C ILE A 233 6.45 -1.62 -15.73
N LYS A 234 5.28 -1.31 -16.28
CA LYS A 234 4.67 -2.12 -17.34
C LYS A 234 5.36 -1.77 -18.66
N PRO A 235 5.96 -2.73 -19.37
CA PRO A 235 6.62 -2.45 -20.65
C PRO A 235 5.72 -1.65 -21.60
N ALA A 236 6.30 -0.68 -22.29
CA ALA A 236 5.64 0.04 -23.38
C ALA A 236 5.73 -0.85 -24.63
N GLU A 237 4.66 -1.56 -24.98
CA GLU A 237 4.55 -2.19 -26.31
C GLU A 237 4.55 -1.12 -27.42
#